data_AF-A0A1C5TZ56-F1
#
_entry.id   AF-A0A1C5TZ56-F1
#
_cell.length_a   1.000
_cell.length_b   1.000
_cell.length_c   1.000
_cell.angle_alpha   90.00
_cell.angle_beta   90.00
_cell.angle_gamma   90.00
#
_symmetry.space_group_name_H-M   'P 1'
#
loop_
_entity.id
_entity.type
_entity.pdbx_description
1 polymer ?
#
loop_
_entity_poly.entity_id
_entity_poly.type
_entity_poly.pdbx_seq_one_letter_code
_entity_poly.pdbx_strand_id
1 'polypeptide(L)'
;MEHTDMEKGKRSEKIKNMQMYSPIREKIRYWRKKTKAGDLYRQKTDLDCILTDGNLNADTIFSLWLPLRYVLNHFACASWEKWKEYEYEELKPKKVGLKEYPEFLNDLLANMEEYLPAEKLTALLSVLFDLGQQRCNVMILPYRAWNRRRGEAPYWEYLPHFLYDLLRTDSPIFLQAMSAWIRSEHLEMFFMDERLEKESLKDLAGTGMVWRHAPKNIDLEKLLTNYIAILKERKKRLSAAV
;
A
#
# COMPACT_ATOMS: atom_id res chain seq x y z
N MET A 1 3.67 -16.03 -44.54
CA MET A 1 2.86 -14.95 -43.95
C MET A 1 2.45 -15.24 -42.50
N GLU A 2 2.18 -16.49 -42.12
CA GLU A 2 1.82 -16.87 -40.74
C GLU A 2 2.97 -16.76 -39.70
N HIS A 3 4.22 -16.99 -40.10
CA HIS A 3 5.37 -16.91 -39.18
C HIS A 3 5.62 -15.48 -38.65
N THR A 4 5.37 -14.47 -39.47
CA THR A 4 5.60 -13.05 -39.15
C THR A 4 4.55 -12.47 -38.20
N ASP A 5 3.34 -13.03 -38.15
CA ASP A 5 2.28 -12.52 -37.27
C ASP A 5 2.34 -13.15 -35.87
N MET A 6 2.80 -14.41 -35.76
CA MET A 6 3.12 -15.04 -34.46
C MET A 6 4.26 -14.32 -33.72
N GLU A 7 5.31 -13.88 -34.41
CA GLU A 7 6.43 -13.16 -33.78
C GLU A 7 6.04 -11.75 -33.33
N LYS A 8 5.19 -11.06 -34.09
CA LYS A 8 4.62 -9.75 -33.68
C LYS A 8 3.73 -9.87 -32.45
N GLY A 9 2.90 -10.91 -32.36
CA GLY A 9 2.07 -11.19 -31.19
C GLY A 9 2.90 -11.42 -29.92
N LYS A 10 3.92 -12.29 -30.00
CA LYS A 10 4.82 -12.56 -28.86
C LYS A 10 5.61 -11.32 -28.41
N ARG A 11 6.03 -10.47 -29.35
CA ARG A 11 6.74 -9.21 -29.04
C ARG A 11 5.83 -8.18 -28.37
N SER A 12 4.58 -8.05 -28.82
CA SER A 12 3.59 -7.16 -28.21
C SER A 12 3.27 -7.58 -26.77
N GLU A 13 3.08 -8.88 -26.54
CA GLU A 13 2.78 -9.42 -25.21
C GLU A 13 3.93 -9.22 -24.24
N LYS A 14 5.17 -9.44 -24.70
CA LYS A 14 6.37 -9.16 -23.90
C LYS A 14 6.49 -7.69 -23.49
N ILE A 15 6.12 -6.75 -24.37
CA ILE A 15 6.12 -5.31 -24.07
C ILE A 15 5.05 -4.98 -23.02
N LYS A 16 3.83 -5.53 -23.17
CA LYS A 16 2.74 -5.33 -22.21
C LYS A 16 3.12 -5.86 -20.82
N ASN A 17 3.68 -7.05 -20.74
CA ASN A 17 4.14 -7.63 -19.47
C ASN A 17 5.24 -6.78 -18.85
N MET A 18 6.22 -6.33 -19.64
CA MET A 18 7.28 -5.46 -19.14
C MET A 18 6.73 -4.15 -18.56
N GLN A 19 5.73 -3.54 -19.23
CA GLN A 19 5.05 -2.34 -18.73
C GLN A 19 4.25 -2.62 -17.46
N MET A 20 3.54 -3.75 -17.39
CA MET A 20 2.76 -4.17 -16.23
C MET A 20 3.63 -4.29 -14.98
N TYR A 21 4.81 -4.90 -15.06
CA TYR A 21 5.66 -5.07 -13.89
C TYR A 21 6.47 -3.83 -13.51
N SER A 22 6.53 -2.80 -14.36
CA SER A 22 7.44 -1.66 -14.16
C SER A 22 7.24 -0.94 -12.82
N PRO A 23 6.01 -0.55 -12.42
CA PRO A 23 5.80 0.14 -11.14
C PRO A 23 6.17 -0.73 -9.95
N ILE A 24 5.90 -2.04 -10.03
CA ILE A 24 6.23 -2.99 -8.97
C ILE A 24 7.74 -3.16 -8.83
N ARG A 25 8.45 -3.33 -9.95
CA ARG A 25 9.91 -3.43 -9.99
C ARG A 25 10.58 -2.17 -9.44
N GLU A 26 10.08 -0.99 -9.77
CA GLU A 26 10.59 0.27 -9.23
C GLU A 26 10.50 0.30 -7.70
N LYS A 27 9.34 -0.04 -7.15
CA LYS A 27 9.15 -0.04 -5.70
C LYS A 27 10.01 -1.09 -4.98
N ILE A 28 10.15 -2.30 -5.55
CA ILE A 28 11.00 -3.34 -4.97
C ILE A 28 12.47 -2.90 -4.97
N ARG A 29 12.94 -2.27 -6.06
CA ARG A 29 14.29 -1.69 -6.10
C ARG A 29 14.47 -0.57 -5.07
N TYR A 30 13.43 0.23 -4.83
CA TYR A 30 13.44 1.21 -3.76
C TYR A 30 13.60 0.55 -2.38
N TRP A 31 12.82 -0.50 -2.06
CA TRP A 31 12.95 -1.23 -0.79
C TRP A 31 14.31 -1.90 -0.60
N ARG A 32 14.95 -2.35 -1.68
CA ARG A 32 16.28 -2.96 -1.63
C ARG A 32 17.39 -1.99 -1.20
N LYS A 33 17.18 -0.67 -1.33
CA LYS A 33 18.18 0.31 -0.89
C LYS A 33 18.29 0.26 0.64
N LYS A 34 19.51 0.11 1.15
CA LYS A 34 19.77 0.09 2.60
C LYS A 34 19.27 1.39 3.23
N THR A 35 18.30 1.29 4.12
CA THR A 35 17.83 2.40 4.95
C THR A 35 18.83 2.64 6.08
N LYS A 36 19.18 3.91 6.33
CA LYS A 36 19.87 4.33 7.55
C LYS A 36 18.87 4.94 8.52
N ALA A 37 19.21 4.95 9.80
CA ALA A 37 18.40 5.62 10.80
C ALA A 37 18.67 7.14 10.81
N GLY A 38 17.67 7.91 11.24
CA GLY A 38 17.79 9.34 11.53
C GLY A 38 16.98 10.24 10.61
N ASP A 39 16.58 11.39 11.14
CA ASP A 39 15.65 12.31 10.49
C ASP A 39 16.20 12.89 9.19
N LEU A 40 17.47 13.33 9.19
CA LEU A 40 18.12 13.84 7.98
C LEU A 40 18.18 12.82 6.84
N TYR A 41 18.33 11.54 7.20
CA TYR A 41 18.31 10.48 6.20
C TYR A 41 16.89 10.30 5.66
N ARG A 42 15.89 10.18 6.54
CA ARG A 42 14.47 10.04 6.16
C ARG A 42 14.01 11.17 5.25
N GLN A 43 14.29 12.43 5.60
CA GLN A 43 13.92 13.61 4.79
C GLN A 43 14.39 13.52 3.33
N LYS A 44 15.56 12.90 3.11
CA LYS A 44 16.21 12.84 1.80
C LYS A 44 15.98 11.54 1.04
N THR A 45 15.41 10.53 1.69
CA THR A 45 15.40 9.16 1.14
C THR A 45 14.07 8.44 1.27
N ASP A 46 13.26 8.76 2.29
CA ASP A 46 11.93 8.18 2.43
C ASP A 46 11.01 8.82 1.40
N LEU A 47 10.32 7.99 0.61
CA LEU A 47 9.50 8.44 -0.52
C LEU A 47 8.38 9.40 -0.08
N ASP A 48 7.73 9.15 1.04
CA ASP A 48 6.69 10.02 1.60
C ASP A 48 7.24 11.41 1.96
N CYS A 49 8.42 11.47 2.56
CA CYS A 49 9.14 12.70 2.88
C CYS A 49 9.57 13.44 1.61
N ILE A 50 10.15 12.74 0.63
CA ILE A 50 10.56 13.35 -0.65
C ILE A 50 9.37 13.98 -1.37
N LEU A 51 8.21 13.29 -1.39
CA LEU A 51 6.98 13.78 -2.00
C LEU A 51 6.36 14.97 -1.24
N THR A 52 6.92 15.36 -0.10
CA THR A 52 6.41 16.43 0.77
C THR A 52 7.53 17.36 1.23
N ASP A 53 8.53 17.58 0.37
CA ASP A 53 9.65 18.50 0.59
C ASP A 53 10.42 18.25 1.90
N GLY A 54 10.55 16.98 2.30
CA GLY A 54 11.25 16.56 3.51
C GLY A 54 10.41 16.65 4.78
N ASN A 55 9.08 16.68 4.70
CA ASN A 55 8.22 16.73 5.88
C ASN A 55 8.27 15.41 6.68
N LEU A 56 8.81 15.48 7.90
CA LEU A 56 8.96 14.31 8.79
C LEU A 56 7.65 13.78 9.39
N ASN A 57 6.56 14.53 9.24
CA ASN A 57 5.21 14.09 9.57
C ASN A 57 4.51 13.38 8.41
N ALA A 58 5.14 13.33 7.23
CA ALA A 58 4.62 12.60 6.10
C ALA A 58 4.59 11.10 6.37
N ASP A 59 3.54 10.46 5.88
CA ASP A 59 3.35 9.03 5.96
C ASP A 59 2.48 8.53 4.82
N THR A 60 2.65 7.28 4.42
CA THR A 60 1.80 6.67 3.40
C THR A 60 0.43 6.27 3.94
N ILE A 61 -0.62 6.57 3.18
CA ILE A 61 -2.01 6.15 3.46
C ILE A 61 -2.13 4.63 3.34
N PHE A 62 -1.59 4.07 2.26
CA PHE A 62 -1.51 2.64 2.04
C PHE A 62 -0.05 2.21 1.93
N SER A 63 0.37 1.26 2.77
CA SER A 63 1.61 0.52 2.53
C SER A 63 1.41 -0.43 1.37
N LEU A 64 2.31 -0.35 0.39
CA LEU A 64 2.32 -1.23 -0.78
C LEU A 64 2.78 -2.66 -0.47
N TRP A 65 3.37 -2.89 0.71
CA TRP A 65 3.87 -4.22 1.08
C TRP A 65 2.73 -5.21 1.35
N LEU A 66 1.70 -4.80 2.08
CA LEU A 66 0.59 -5.70 2.42
C LEU A 66 -0.23 -6.14 1.19
N PRO A 67 -0.67 -5.24 0.29
CA PRO A 67 -1.32 -5.65 -0.96
C PRO A 67 -0.46 -6.59 -1.78
N LEU A 68 0.86 -6.33 -1.91
CA LEU A 68 1.77 -7.26 -2.58
C LEU A 68 1.77 -8.63 -1.90
N ARG A 69 1.93 -8.69 -0.58
CA ARG A 69 1.93 -9.94 0.18
C ARG A 69 0.61 -10.71 0.03
N TYR A 70 -0.53 -10.03 -0.01
CA TYR A 70 -1.81 -10.70 -0.25
C TYR A 70 -1.91 -11.29 -1.65
N VAL A 71 -1.41 -10.60 -2.67
CA VAL A 71 -1.38 -11.13 -4.04
C VAL A 71 -0.40 -12.31 -4.15
N LEU A 72 0.77 -12.23 -3.51
CA LEU A 72 1.71 -13.36 -3.43
C LEU A 72 1.08 -14.58 -2.73
N ASN A 73 0.37 -14.35 -1.62
CA ASN A 73 -0.38 -15.40 -0.93
C ASN A 73 -1.52 -15.98 -1.78
N HIS A 74 -2.16 -15.17 -2.62
CA HIS A 74 -3.24 -15.62 -3.49
C HIS A 74 -2.72 -16.58 -4.57
N PHE A 75 -1.60 -16.23 -5.22
CA PHE A 75 -1.00 -17.08 -6.25
C PHE A 75 -0.24 -18.28 -5.70
N ALA A 76 0.36 -18.14 -4.51
CA ALA A 76 0.94 -19.24 -3.74
C ALA A 76 1.90 -20.14 -4.55
N CYS A 77 2.77 -19.54 -5.38
CA CYS A 77 3.75 -20.31 -6.15
C CYS A 77 4.76 -21.03 -5.21
N ALA A 78 5.39 -22.09 -5.70
CA ALA A 78 6.29 -22.91 -4.91
C ALA A 78 7.46 -22.11 -4.29
N SER A 79 8.00 -21.14 -5.02
CA SER A 79 9.07 -20.28 -4.51
C SER A 79 8.57 -19.34 -3.40
N TRP A 80 7.33 -18.85 -3.48
CA TRP A 80 6.72 -18.06 -2.41
C TRP A 80 6.49 -18.87 -1.14
N GLU A 81 6.03 -20.11 -1.25
CA GLU A 81 5.85 -20.99 -0.08
C GLU A 81 7.18 -21.21 0.66
N LYS A 82 8.27 -21.48 -0.07
CA LYS A 82 9.61 -21.60 0.51
C LYS A 82 10.04 -20.33 1.25
N TRP A 83 9.78 -19.16 0.70
CA TRP A 83 10.10 -17.90 1.36
C TRP A 83 9.24 -17.64 2.60
N LYS A 84 7.97 -18.05 2.61
CA LYS A 84 7.13 -17.96 3.82
C LYS A 84 7.63 -18.87 4.93
N GLU A 85 7.99 -20.11 4.61
CA GLU A 85 8.60 -21.05 5.54
C GLU A 85 9.91 -20.49 6.11
N TYR A 86 10.82 -20.04 5.23
CA TYR A 86 12.07 -19.41 5.62
C TYR A 86 11.85 -18.14 6.48
N GLU A 87 10.87 -17.30 6.14
CA GLU A 87 10.54 -16.13 6.98
C GLU A 87 10.13 -16.57 8.38
N TYR A 88 9.31 -17.62 8.48
CA TYR A 88 8.83 -18.14 9.76
C TYR A 88 9.93 -18.74 10.62
N GLU A 89 10.76 -19.60 10.03
CA GLU A 89 11.78 -20.38 10.73
C GLU A 89 13.05 -19.57 10.99
N GLU A 90 13.48 -18.73 10.04
CA GLU A 90 14.81 -18.12 10.06
C GLU A 90 14.81 -16.61 10.28
N LEU A 91 13.82 -15.89 9.74
CA LEU A 91 13.82 -14.41 9.79
C LEU A 91 13.05 -13.86 10.99
N LYS A 92 11.88 -14.42 11.32
CA LYS A 92 11.05 -13.99 12.46
C LYS A 92 11.80 -14.05 13.79
N PRO A 93 12.58 -15.11 14.12
CA PRO A 93 13.38 -15.12 15.35
C PRO A 93 14.39 -13.98 15.43
N LYS A 94 14.86 -13.49 14.27
CA LYS A 94 15.80 -12.37 14.12
C LYS A 94 15.09 -11.02 14.01
N LYS A 95 13.75 -10.99 14.08
CA LYS A 95 12.89 -9.80 13.89
C LYS A 95 13.11 -9.10 12.54
N VAL A 96 13.42 -9.88 11.50
CA VAL A 96 13.56 -9.40 10.12
C VAL A 96 12.35 -9.86 9.33
N GLY A 97 11.79 -8.98 8.49
CA GLY A 97 10.74 -9.34 7.54
C GLY A 97 11.26 -9.54 6.12
N LEU A 98 10.55 -10.27 5.27
CA LEU A 98 10.95 -10.48 3.87
C LEU A 98 11.16 -9.17 3.10
N LYS A 99 10.36 -8.13 3.37
CA LYS A 99 10.50 -6.79 2.78
C LYS A 99 11.90 -6.18 3.00
N GLU A 100 12.59 -6.58 4.06
CA GLU A 100 13.91 -6.06 4.45
C GLU A 100 15.04 -7.00 4.03
N TYR A 101 14.72 -8.16 3.43
CA TYR A 101 15.68 -9.21 3.11
C TYR A 101 16.09 -9.15 1.62
N PRO A 102 17.33 -8.70 1.29
CA PRO A 102 17.74 -8.43 -0.08
C PRO A 102 17.66 -9.64 -1.02
N GLU A 103 17.94 -10.84 -0.52
CA GLU A 103 17.92 -12.08 -1.28
C GLU A 103 16.51 -12.38 -1.79
N PHE A 104 15.50 -12.24 -0.93
CA PHE A 104 14.09 -12.34 -1.34
C PHE A 104 13.72 -11.28 -2.37
N LEU A 105 14.09 -10.01 -2.15
CA LEU A 105 13.75 -8.93 -3.09
C LEU A 105 14.41 -9.13 -4.45
N ASN A 106 15.65 -9.67 -4.49
CA ASN A 106 16.36 -9.97 -5.73
C ASN A 106 15.72 -11.14 -6.48
N ASP A 107 15.33 -12.19 -5.76
CA ASP A 107 14.64 -13.34 -6.32
C ASP A 107 13.28 -12.94 -6.91
N LEU A 108 12.48 -12.17 -6.15
CA LEU A 108 11.21 -11.62 -6.62
C LEU A 108 11.39 -10.78 -7.91
N LEU A 109 12.43 -9.93 -7.98
CA LEU A 109 12.72 -9.11 -9.17
C LEU A 109 13.12 -9.94 -10.39
N ALA A 110 13.84 -11.05 -10.18
CA ALA A 110 14.29 -11.94 -11.24
C ALA A 110 13.13 -12.78 -11.78
N ASN A 111 12.23 -13.23 -10.90
CA ASN A 111 11.20 -14.24 -11.18
C ASN A 111 9.78 -13.68 -11.08
N MET A 112 9.59 -12.39 -11.40
CA MET A 112 8.31 -11.66 -11.27
C MET A 112 7.09 -12.42 -11.85
N GLU A 113 7.22 -13.04 -13.02
CA GLU A 113 6.11 -13.73 -13.68
C GLU A 113 5.68 -15.01 -12.95
N GLU A 114 6.59 -15.66 -12.22
CA GLU A 114 6.28 -16.83 -11.39
C GLU A 114 5.50 -16.41 -10.13
N TYR A 115 5.94 -15.33 -9.49
CA TYR A 115 5.33 -14.80 -8.27
C TYR A 115 4.01 -14.09 -8.51
N LEU A 116 3.91 -13.39 -9.65
CA LEU A 116 2.82 -12.51 -10.02
C LEU A 116 2.48 -12.76 -11.50
N PRO A 117 1.81 -13.86 -11.85
CA PRO A 117 1.41 -14.16 -13.22
C PRO A 117 0.60 -13.01 -13.82
N ALA A 118 0.62 -12.88 -15.16
CA ALA A 118 0.02 -11.78 -15.91
C ALA A 118 -1.53 -11.85 -15.92
N GLU A 119 -2.12 -11.70 -14.74
CA GLU A 119 -3.55 -11.79 -14.48
C GLU A 119 -4.13 -10.47 -13.97
N LYS A 120 -5.46 -10.42 -13.86
CA LYS A 120 -6.20 -9.24 -13.43
C LYS A 120 -5.71 -8.67 -12.09
N LEU A 121 -5.44 -9.52 -11.10
CA LEU A 121 -4.93 -9.07 -9.79
C LEU A 121 -3.55 -8.42 -9.90
N THR A 122 -2.65 -8.98 -10.72
CA THR A 122 -1.33 -8.39 -10.99
C THR A 122 -1.45 -7.05 -11.70
N ALA A 123 -2.38 -6.93 -12.66
CA ALA A 123 -2.65 -5.66 -13.33
C ALA A 123 -3.18 -4.59 -12.35
N LEU A 124 -4.11 -4.94 -11.47
CA LEU A 124 -4.59 -4.04 -10.40
C LEU A 124 -3.46 -3.66 -9.45
N LEU A 125 -2.65 -4.63 -9.02
CA LEU A 125 -1.50 -4.39 -8.14
C LEU A 125 -0.51 -3.42 -8.80
N SER A 126 -0.25 -3.56 -10.09
CA SER A 126 0.60 -2.64 -10.85
C SER A 126 0.08 -1.21 -10.83
N VAL A 127 -1.22 -1.01 -11.11
CA VAL A 127 -1.86 0.31 -11.05
C VAL A 127 -1.79 0.89 -9.64
N LEU A 128 -2.00 0.06 -8.61
CA LEU A 128 -1.84 0.48 -7.22
C LEU A 128 -0.40 0.90 -6.90
N PHE A 129 0.61 0.18 -7.40
CA PHE A 129 2.01 0.53 -7.20
C PHE A 129 2.40 1.83 -7.91
N ASP A 130 1.86 2.09 -9.10
CA ASP A 130 2.06 3.37 -9.80
C ASP A 130 1.53 4.54 -8.96
N LEU A 131 0.26 4.46 -8.54
CA LEU A 131 -0.38 5.51 -7.73
C LEU A 131 0.21 5.62 -6.32
N GLY A 132 0.52 4.47 -5.71
CA GLY A 132 1.02 4.37 -4.34
C GLY A 132 2.41 4.97 -4.13
N GLN A 133 3.12 5.25 -5.22
CA GLN A 133 4.42 5.93 -5.22
C GLN A 133 4.31 7.45 -5.46
N GLN A 134 3.09 7.99 -5.55
CA GLN A 134 2.84 9.41 -5.84
C GLN A 134 2.29 10.14 -4.60
N ARG A 135 2.28 11.49 -4.65
CA ARG A 135 1.78 12.38 -3.57
C ARG A 135 0.37 12.01 -3.09
N CYS A 136 -0.47 11.47 -3.97
CA CYS A 136 -1.82 11.03 -3.63
C CYS A 136 -1.87 9.92 -2.56
N ASN A 137 -0.80 9.14 -2.38
CA ASN A 137 -0.73 8.13 -1.31
C ASN A 137 -0.06 8.66 -0.03
N VAL A 138 0.21 9.96 0.07
CA VAL A 138 0.89 10.55 1.23
C VAL A 138 -0.09 11.44 1.99
N MET A 139 -0.06 11.38 3.31
CA MET A 139 -0.72 12.32 4.21
C MET A 139 0.28 12.92 5.19
N ILE A 140 0.00 14.12 5.67
CA ILE A 140 0.73 14.74 6.79
C ILE A 140 -0.01 14.42 8.08
N LEU A 141 0.64 13.71 8.98
CA LEU A 141 0.12 13.44 10.31
C LEU A 141 0.07 14.71 11.16
N PRO A 142 -0.96 14.90 12.01
CA PRO A 142 -0.97 16.01 12.94
C PRO A 142 0.05 15.78 14.07
N TYR A 143 0.44 14.53 14.32
CA TYR A 143 1.51 14.19 15.25
C TYR A 143 2.30 12.98 14.75
N ARG A 144 3.62 13.15 14.57
CA ARG A 144 4.53 12.12 14.03
C ARG A 144 4.42 10.76 14.71
N ALA A 145 4.27 10.74 16.04
CA ALA A 145 4.22 9.48 16.77
C ALA A 145 2.92 8.70 16.57
N TRP A 146 1.92 9.27 15.88
CA TRP A 146 0.70 8.56 15.58
C TRP A 146 0.94 7.31 14.77
N ASN A 147 1.95 7.24 13.88
CA ASN A 147 2.34 5.98 13.24
C ASN A 147 2.58 4.83 14.22
N ARG A 148 3.20 5.11 15.37
CA ARG A 148 3.41 4.10 16.42
C ARG A 148 2.16 3.82 17.25
N ARG A 149 1.22 4.77 17.27
CA ARG A 149 -0.05 4.68 18.02
C ARG A 149 -1.23 4.21 17.15
N ARG A 150 -1.07 4.07 15.83
CA ARG A 150 -2.15 3.75 14.85
C ARG A 150 -2.77 2.35 15.00
N GLY A 151 -2.38 1.58 16.01
CA GLY A 151 -3.08 0.34 16.32
C GLY A 151 -2.73 -0.12 17.71
N GLU A 152 -3.75 -0.25 18.55
CA GLU A 152 -3.66 -1.17 19.68
C GLU A 152 -3.33 -2.57 19.13
N ALA A 153 -2.51 -3.32 19.85
CA ALA A 153 -2.19 -4.68 19.42
C ALA A 153 -3.47 -5.54 19.43
N PRO A 154 -3.74 -6.34 18.37
CA PRO A 154 -2.90 -6.55 17.19
C PRO A 154 -3.02 -5.44 16.13
N TYR A 155 -1.86 -4.99 15.63
CA TYR A 155 -1.75 -3.92 14.65
C TYR A 155 -2.24 -4.37 13.26
N TRP A 156 -3.30 -3.72 12.78
CA TRP A 156 -3.81 -3.89 11.43
C TRP A 156 -3.56 -2.60 10.63
N GLU A 157 -2.65 -2.67 9.66
CA GLU A 157 -2.27 -1.52 8.83
C GLU A 157 -3.36 -1.24 7.78
N TYR A 158 -4.47 -0.68 8.25
CA TYR A 158 -5.68 -0.45 7.49
C TYR A 158 -6.29 0.90 7.88
N LEU A 159 -6.23 1.87 6.96
CA LEU A 159 -6.60 3.25 7.28
C LEU A 159 -8.04 3.41 7.80
N PRO A 160 -9.08 2.72 7.27
CA PRO A 160 -10.42 2.80 7.86
C PRO A 160 -10.45 2.38 9.34
N HIS A 161 -9.68 1.36 9.74
CA HIS A 161 -9.58 0.96 11.14
C HIS A 161 -8.97 2.08 11.99
N PHE A 162 -7.87 2.67 11.52
CA PHE A 162 -7.22 3.78 12.21
C PHE A 162 -8.16 4.98 12.40
N LEU A 163 -8.90 5.36 11.34
CA LEU A 163 -9.88 6.44 11.41
C LEU A 163 -11.01 6.11 12.38
N TYR A 164 -11.46 4.84 12.44
CA TYR A 164 -12.45 4.40 13.40
C TYR A 164 -11.97 4.61 14.84
N ASP A 165 -10.75 4.18 15.16
CA ASP A 165 -10.16 4.35 16.48
C ASP A 165 -10.01 5.82 16.88
N LEU A 166 -9.58 6.69 15.94
CA LEU A 166 -9.47 8.13 16.18
C LEU A 166 -10.83 8.78 16.48
N LEU A 167 -11.88 8.36 15.78
CA LEU A 167 -13.23 8.90 15.95
C LEU A 167 -13.98 8.25 17.13
N ARG A 168 -13.41 7.24 17.77
CA ARG A 168 -13.98 6.56 18.96
C ARG A 168 -13.67 7.36 20.24
N THR A 169 -14.18 8.58 20.32
CA THR A 169 -14.06 9.45 21.49
C THR A 169 -15.25 10.39 21.61
N ASP A 170 -15.58 10.78 22.84
CA ASP A 170 -16.69 11.72 23.11
C ASP A 170 -16.21 13.18 23.21
N SER A 171 -14.91 13.45 23.05
CA SER A 171 -14.33 14.80 23.14
C SER A 171 -14.67 15.65 21.91
N PRO A 172 -15.52 16.68 22.01
CA PRO A 172 -15.94 17.47 20.84
C PRO A 172 -14.78 18.27 20.23
N ILE A 173 -13.88 18.76 21.09
CA ILE A 173 -12.68 19.51 20.66
C ILE A 173 -11.77 18.61 19.82
N PHE A 174 -11.57 17.36 20.27
CA PHE A 174 -10.76 16.40 19.53
C PHE A 174 -11.41 16.03 18.20
N LEU A 175 -12.71 15.73 18.18
CA LEU A 175 -13.45 15.40 16.96
C LEU A 175 -13.43 16.56 15.95
N GLN A 176 -13.52 17.81 16.41
CA GLN A 176 -13.39 18.98 15.55
C GLN A 176 -11.99 19.07 14.93
N ALA A 177 -10.94 18.89 15.73
CA ALA A 177 -9.56 18.87 15.24
C ALA A 177 -9.34 17.74 14.23
N MET A 178 -9.89 16.55 14.48
CA MET A 178 -9.79 15.41 13.56
C MET A 178 -10.55 15.65 12.26
N SER A 179 -11.74 16.23 12.32
CA SER A 179 -12.50 16.59 11.14
C SER A 179 -11.76 17.64 10.29
N ALA A 180 -11.11 18.61 10.92
CA ALA A 180 -10.29 19.60 10.23
C ALA A 180 -9.08 18.95 9.54
N TRP A 181 -8.38 18.06 10.23
CA TRP A 181 -7.25 17.31 9.67
C TRP A 181 -7.66 16.37 8.51
N ILE A 182 -8.76 15.63 8.66
CA ILE A 182 -9.30 14.76 7.62
C ILE A 182 -9.58 15.57 6.34
N ARG A 183 -10.14 16.77 6.48
CA ARG A 183 -10.41 17.66 5.34
C ARG A 183 -9.14 18.28 4.75
N SER A 184 -8.23 18.77 5.59
CA SER A 184 -6.97 19.37 5.11
C SER A 184 -6.13 18.36 4.34
N GLU A 185 -6.18 17.10 4.77
CA GLU A 185 -5.51 16.03 4.06
C GLU A 185 -6.34 15.47 2.92
N HIS A 186 -7.61 15.82 2.68
CA HIS A 186 -8.48 15.17 1.69
C HIS A 186 -8.69 13.66 1.93
N LEU A 187 -9.14 13.27 3.12
CA LEU A 187 -9.41 11.89 3.53
C LEU A 187 -10.92 11.56 3.58
N GLU A 188 -11.78 12.43 3.06
CA GLU A 188 -13.24 12.26 3.14
C GLU A 188 -13.74 11.07 2.30
N MET A 189 -12.99 10.66 1.26
CA MET A 189 -13.37 9.54 0.41
C MET A 189 -13.39 8.19 1.15
N PHE A 190 -12.81 8.10 2.34
CA PHE A 190 -12.92 6.93 3.22
C PHE A 190 -14.30 6.79 3.86
N PHE A 191 -15.16 7.79 3.74
CA PHE A 191 -16.49 7.84 4.35
C PHE A 191 -17.60 7.76 3.29
N MET A 192 -18.69 7.09 3.63
CA MET A 192 -19.93 7.04 2.86
C MET A 192 -20.52 8.45 2.79
N ASP A 193 -20.79 8.92 1.58
CA ASP A 193 -21.28 10.27 1.30
C ASP A 193 -20.44 11.39 1.95
N GLU A 194 -19.15 11.12 2.22
CA GLU A 194 -18.22 12.04 2.88
C GLU A 194 -18.64 12.48 4.29
N ARG A 195 -19.54 11.74 4.94
CA ARG A 195 -19.95 11.98 6.33
C ARG A 195 -18.85 11.54 7.28
N LEU A 196 -18.23 12.49 7.99
CA LEU A 196 -17.09 12.25 8.89
C LEU A 196 -17.49 11.63 10.24
N GLU A 197 -18.18 10.51 10.17
CA GLU A 197 -18.69 9.73 11.30
C GLU A 197 -18.06 8.33 11.26
N LYS A 198 -17.77 7.74 12.41
CA LYS A 198 -17.11 6.42 12.47
C LYS A 198 -17.97 5.31 11.83
N GLU A 199 -19.30 5.43 11.92
CA GLU A 199 -20.27 4.51 11.31
C GLU A 199 -20.30 4.63 9.78
N SER A 200 -19.89 5.78 9.24
CA SER A 200 -19.86 6.03 7.80
C SER A 200 -18.55 5.55 7.16
N LEU A 201 -17.61 4.95 7.89
CA LEU A 201 -16.36 4.44 7.31
C LEU A 201 -16.59 3.26 6.35
N LYS A 202 -15.98 3.35 5.17
CA LYS A 202 -16.08 2.32 4.13
C LYS A 202 -15.23 1.10 4.45
N ASP A 203 -15.83 -0.08 4.35
CA ASP A 203 -15.11 -1.35 4.29
C ASP A 203 -14.53 -1.57 2.87
N LEU A 204 -13.30 -1.12 2.71
CA LEU A 204 -12.53 -1.24 1.47
C LEU A 204 -12.15 -2.69 1.15
N ALA A 205 -12.12 -3.58 2.14
CA ALA A 205 -11.53 -4.92 2.04
C ALA A 205 -12.57 -6.06 2.02
N GLY A 206 -13.86 -5.75 2.19
CA GLY A 206 -14.92 -6.77 2.23
C GLY A 206 -14.92 -7.59 3.53
N THR A 207 -14.39 -7.02 4.60
CA THR A 207 -14.25 -7.66 5.91
C THR A 207 -15.53 -7.62 6.75
N GLY A 208 -16.51 -6.82 6.34
CA GLY A 208 -17.80 -6.59 6.99
C GLY A 208 -17.76 -5.59 8.15
N MET A 209 -16.64 -5.47 8.87
CA MET A 209 -16.49 -4.55 10.01
C MET A 209 -15.09 -3.94 10.02
N VAL A 210 -15.01 -2.63 9.81
CA VAL A 210 -13.73 -1.89 9.71
C VAL A 210 -12.90 -1.88 11.00
N TRP A 211 -13.55 -2.09 12.15
CA TRP A 211 -12.92 -2.11 13.49
C TRP A 211 -12.41 -3.49 13.92
N ARG A 212 -12.45 -4.49 13.03
CA ARG A 212 -11.87 -5.81 13.34
C ARG A 212 -10.36 -5.77 13.12
N HIS A 213 -9.61 -6.00 14.20
CA HIS A 213 -8.14 -6.03 14.19
C HIS A 213 -7.51 -7.21 13.40
N ALA A 214 -8.30 -8.19 12.96
CA ALA A 214 -7.82 -9.36 12.21
C ALA A 214 -8.91 -9.93 11.30
N PRO A 215 -9.21 -9.28 10.17
CA PRO A 215 -10.22 -9.80 9.25
C PRO A 215 -9.73 -11.10 8.61
N LYS A 216 -10.54 -12.16 8.72
CA LYS A 216 -10.20 -13.50 8.19
C LYS A 216 -10.41 -13.62 6.68
N ASN A 217 -11.34 -12.84 6.13
CA ASN A 217 -11.74 -12.91 4.73
C ASN A 217 -11.57 -11.51 4.11
N ILE A 218 -10.47 -11.33 3.37
CA ILE A 218 -10.23 -10.12 2.58
C ILE A 218 -10.60 -10.45 1.14
N ASP A 219 -11.51 -9.67 0.58
CA ASP A 219 -11.74 -9.65 -0.86
C ASP A 219 -10.63 -8.82 -1.50
N LEU A 220 -9.65 -9.51 -2.07
CA LEU A 220 -8.43 -8.89 -2.60
C LEU A 220 -8.71 -8.01 -3.82
N GLU A 221 -9.63 -8.42 -4.70
CA GLU A 221 -9.97 -7.61 -5.87
C GLU A 221 -10.67 -6.32 -5.44
N LYS A 222 -11.63 -6.43 -4.51
CA LYS A 222 -12.32 -5.27 -3.91
C LYS A 222 -11.34 -4.35 -3.20
N LEU A 223 -10.39 -4.90 -2.42
CA LEU A 223 -9.34 -4.14 -1.73
C LEU A 223 -8.53 -3.29 -2.72
N LEU A 224 -7.96 -3.94 -3.74
CA LEU A 224 -7.12 -3.26 -4.72
C LEU A 224 -7.91 -2.20 -5.49
N THR A 225 -9.12 -2.54 -5.93
CA THR A 225 -10.00 -1.62 -6.66
C THR A 225 -10.34 -0.38 -5.84
N ASN A 226 -10.67 -0.57 -4.56
CA ASN A 226 -11.00 0.53 -3.65
C ASN A 226 -9.79 1.42 -3.34
N TYR A 227 -8.61 0.82 -3.10
CA TYR A 227 -7.38 1.58 -2.90
C TYR A 227 -7.06 2.43 -4.14
N ILE A 228 -7.14 1.85 -5.33
CA ILE A 228 -6.92 2.57 -6.60
C ILE A 228 -7.94 3.70 -6.77
N ALA A 229 -9.22 3.45 -6.50
CA ALA A 229 -10.27 4.46 -6.62
C ALA A 229 -10.00 5.66 -5.68
N ILE A 230 -9.63 5.39 -4.43
CA ILE A 230 -9.28 6.41 -3.44
C ILE A 230 -8.07 7.22 -3.90
N LEU A 231 -6.99 6.56 -4.33
CA LEU A 231 -5.77 7.27 -4.76
C LEU A 231 -6.01 8.10 -6.03
N LYS A 232 -6.82 7.61 -6.98
CA LYS A 232 -7.22 8.38 -8.16
C LYS A 232 -8.03 9.62 -7.78
N GLU A 233 -9.01 9.47 -6.89
CA GLU A 233 -9.83 10.59 -6.44
C GLU A 233 -8.99 11.63 -5.70
N ARG A 234 -8.13 11.18 -4.79
CA ARG A 234 -7.22 12.04 -4.04
C ARG A 234 -6.21 12.76 -4.94
N LYS A 235 -5.72 12.09 -6.00
CA LYS A 235 -4.86 12.72 -7.01
C LYS A 235 -5.58 13.88 -7.69
N LYS A 236 -6.85 13.73 -8.07
CA LYS A 236 -7.65 14.82 -8.66
C LYS A 236 -7.80 16.00 -7.70
N ARG A 237 -8.15 15.74 -6.43
CA ARG A 237 -8.33 16.79 -5.41
C ARG A 237 -7.04 17.60 -5.19
N LEU A 238 -5.90 16.91 -5.08
CA LEU A 238 -4.60 17.57 -4.92
C LEU A 238 -4.20 18.39 -6.15
N SER A 239 -4.54 17.95 -7.35
CA SER A 239 -4.28 18.72 -8.57
C SER A 239 -5.21 19.92 -8.75
N ALA A 240 -6.41 19.91 -8.16
CA ALA A 240 -7.35 21.03 -8.21
C ALA A 240 -7.08 22.09 -7.13
N ALA A 241 -6.25 21.78 -6.13
CA ALA A 241 -5.88 22.67 -5.03
C ALA A 241 -4.63 23.53 -5.33
N VAL A 242 -4.02 23.37 -6.52
CA VAL A 242 -2.88 24.15 -7.05
C VAL A 242 -3.39 25.11 -8.11
#